data_AF-A0A7C2YAT3-F1
#
_entry.id   AF-A0A7C2YAT3-F1
#
_cell.length_a   1.000
_cell.length_b   1.000
_cell.length_c   1.000
_cell.angle_alpha   90.00
_cell.angle_beta   90.00
_cell.angle_gamma   90.00
#
_symmetry.space_group_name_H-M   'P 1'
#
loop_
_entity.id
_entity.type
_entity.pdbx_description
1 polymer ?
#
loop_
_entity_poly.entity_id
_entity_poly.type
_entity_poly.pdbx_seq_one_letter_code
_entity_poly.pdbx_strand_id
1 'polypeptide(L)' 'MAKKIKVSCNGAGHHVNDVDLDKILKPVIVTRSAPAKPQEIPQRSVLDCQFCREGKVVVTREMVEDAGK' A
#
# COMPACT_ATOMS: atom_id res chain seq x y z
N MET A 1 11.08 11.35 -2.28
CA MET A 1 10.06 11.73 -3.27
C MET A 1 8.88 10.80 -3.06
N ALA A 2 7.68 11.32 -2.77
CA ALA A 2 6.52 10.47 -2.50
C ALA A 2 6.16 9.69 -3.77
N LYS A 3 6.36 8.36 -3.74
CA LYS A 3 6.01 7.49 -4.87
C LYS A 3 4.50 7.24 -4.83
N LYS A 4 3.79 7.66 -5.87
CA LYS A 4 2.34 7.44 -6.02
C LYS A 4 2.11 6.50 -7.19
N ILE A 5 1.28 5.49 -6.98
CA ILE A 5 0.87 4.55 -8.02
C ILE A 5 -0.64 4.63 -8.22
N LYS A 6 -1.07 4.38 -9.45
CA LYS A 6 -2.50 4.31 -9.79
C LYS A 6 -2.92 2.85 -9.76
N VAL A 7 -3.87 2.52 -8.91
CA VAL A 7 -4.35 1.15 -8.73
C VAL A 7 -5.87 1.13 -8.86
N SER A 8 -6.38 0.24 -9.70
CA SER A 8 -7.82 0.06 -9.85
C SER A 8 -8.39 -0.69 -8.65
N CYS A 9 -9.53 -0.24 -8.14
CA CYS A 9 -10.25 -0.99 -7.12
C CYS A 9 -10.89 -2.25 -7.72
N ASN A 10 -11.09 -3.27 -6.88
CA ASN A 10 -11.76 -4.52 -7.26
C ASN A 10 -13.31 -4.43 -7.18
N GLY A 11 -13.88 -3.23 -7.07
CA GLY A 11 -15.34 -3.04 -7.12
C GLY A 11 -15.85 -3.03 -8.56
N ALA A 12 -17.18 -3.16 -8.73
CA ALA A 12 -17.82 -3.18 -10.05
C ALA A 12 -17.51 -1.97 -10.94
N GLY A 13 -17.23 -0.80 -10.33
CA GLY A 13 -16.86 0.42 -11.04
C GLY A 13 -15.39 0.53 -11.45
N HIS A 14 -14.52 -0.40 -11.01
CA HIS A 14 -13.08 -0.42 -11.34
C HIS A 14 -12.38 0.94 -11.26
N HIS A 15 -12.72 1.75 -10.25
CA HIS A 15 -12.20 3.11 -10.10
C HIS A 15 -10.68 3.13 -9.92
N VAL A 16 -10.02 4.07 -10.60
CA VAL A 16 -8.58 4.28 -10.49
C VAL A 16 -8.29 5.12 -9.25
N ASN A 17 -7.49 4.58 -8.33
CA ASN A 17 -7.13 5.22 -7.07
C ASN A 17 -5.66 5.64 -7.08
N ASP A 18 -5.40 6.88 -6.67
CA ASP A 18 -4.05 7.36 -6.43
C ASP A 18 -3.59 6.93 -5.03
N VAL A 19 -2.69 5.96 -5.00
CA VAL A 19 -2.18 5.35 -3.78
C VAL A 19 -0.78 5.85 -3.51
N ASP A 20 -0.59 6.41 -2.31
CA ASP A 20 0.70 6.90 -1.84
C ASP A 20 1.47 5.76 -1.16
N LEU A 21 2.56 5.33 -1.79
CA LEU A 21 3.37 4.21 -1.30
C LEU A 21 4.08 4.54 0.01
N ASP A 22 4.43 5.80 0.24
CA ASP A 22 5.08 6.27 1.46
C ASP A 22 4.15 6.08 2.68
N LYS A 23 2.84 6.27 2.49
CA LYS A 23 1.83 5.97 3.52
C LYS A 23 1.67 4.48 3.81
N ILE A 24 1.92 3.62 2.84
CA ILE A 24 1.83 2.16 3.00
C ILE A 24 3.10 1.61 3.65
N LEU A 25 4.25 2.10 3.23
CA LEU A 25 5.57 1.71 3.68
C LEU A 25 5.96 2.34 5.02
N LYS A 26 5.00 2.93 5.75
CA LYS A 26 5.31 3.67 6.98
C LYS A 26 6.15 2.83 7.93
N PRO A 27 7.29 3.36 8.40
CA PRO A 27 8.15 2.63 9.29
C PRO A 27 7.41 2.37 10.60
N VAL A 28 7.17 1.08 10.91
CA VAL A 28 6.65 0.69 12.23
C VAL A 28 7.68 1.07 13.28
N ILE A 29 7.31 1.93 14.22
CA ILE A 29 8.16 2.35 15.34
C ILE A 29 8.42 1.13 16.22
N VAL A 30 9.62 0.58 16.17
CA VAL A 30 10.04 -0.50 17.06
C VAL A 30 10.46 0.09 18.41
N THR A 31 9.68 -0.19 19.46
CA THR A 31 10.10 0.09 20.85
C THR A 31 11.26 -0.82 21.24
N ARG A 32 12.28 -0.25 21.91
CA ARG A 32 13.57 -0.89 22.33
C ARG A 32 13.48 -2.25 23.02
N SER A 33 12.30 -2.71 23.44
CA SER A 33 12.08 -3.98 24.15
C SER A 33 11.69 -5.16 23.25
N ALA A 34 11.44 -4.96 21.95
CA ALA A 34 11.17 -6.05 21.02
C ALA A 34 12.35 -6.24 20.06
N PRO A 35 12.74 -7.48 19.72
CA PRO A 35 13.77 -7.71 18.70
C PRO A 35 13.34 -7.00 17.41
N ALA A 36 14.20 -6.15 16.88
CA ALA A 36 13.98 -5.45 15.63
C ALA A 36 13.85 -6.49 14.51
N LYS A 37 12.62 -6.91 14.21
CA LYS A 37 12.35 -7.69 13.02
C LYS A 37 12.69 -6.81 11.82
N PRO A 38 13.35 -7.34 10.78
CA PRO A 38 13.56 -6.60 9.56
C PRO A 38 12.21 -6.03 9.11
N GLN A 39 12.20 -4.77 8.71
CA GLN A 39 11.00 -4.07 8.30
C GLN A 39 10.53 -4.67 6.98
N GLU A 40 9.71 -5.72 7.06
CA GLU A 40 9.21 -6.42 5.89
C GLU A 40 8.17 -5.54 5.22
N ILE A 41 8.43 -5.17 3.96
CA ILE A 41 7.40 -4.57 3.10
C ILE A 41 6.19 -5.51 3.15
N PRO A 42 4.99 -5.02 3.50
CA PRO A 42 3.82 -5.87 3.58
C PRO A 42 3.64 -6.61 2.25
N GLN A 43 3.50 -7.95 2.28
CA GLN A 43 3.28 -8.72 1.05
C GLN A 43 2.07 -8.19 0.27
N ARG A 44 1.05 -7.71 1.01
CA ARG A 44 -0.17 -7.12 0.47
C ARG A 44 -0.71 -6.06 1.43
N SER A 45 -1.07 -4.91 0.89
CA SER A 45 -1.81 -3.85 1.59
C SER A 45 -3.17 -3.68 0.94
N VAL A 46 -4.22 -3.68 1.76
CA VAL A 46 -5.59 -3.49 1.31
C VAL A 46 -6.08 -2.13 1.81
N LEU A 47 -6.51 -1.30 0.88
CA LEU A 47 -7.00 0.04 1.12
C LEU A 47 -8.45 0.15 0.67
N ASP A 48 -9.18 1.07 1.26
CA ASP A 48 -10.52 1.43 0.78
C ASP A 48 -10.41 2.26 -0.51
N CYS A 49 -11.35 2.04 -1.43
CA CYS A 49 -11.46 2.88 -2.61
C CYS A 49 -11.92 4.29 -2.22
N GLN A 50 -11.29 5.30 -2.82
CA GLN A 50 -11.61 6.73 -2.66
C GLN A 50 -12.97 7.10 -3.28
N PHE A 51 -13.47 6.27 -4.20
CA PHE A 51 -14.67 6.56 -5.00
C PHE A 51 -15.88 5.71 -4.62
N CYS A 52 -15.66 4.51 -4.04
CA CYS A 52 -16.75 3.63 -3.64
C CYS A 52 -16.47 2.94 -2.32
N ARG A 53 -17.53 2.55 -1.60
CA ARG A 53 -17.42 1.86 -0.29
C ARG A 53 -17.32 0.35 -0.41
N GLU A 54 -17.69 -0.20 -1.56
CA GLU A 54 -17.70 -1.65 -1.82
C GLU A 54 -16.36 -2.15 -2.36
N GLY A 55 -15.67 -1.33 -3.17
CA GLY A 55 -14.40 -1.69 -3.78
C GLY A 55 -13.22 -1.57 -2.80
N LYS A 56 -12.30 -2.54 -2.85
CA LYS A 56 -10.99 -2.47 -2.20
C LYS A 56 -9.89 -2.25 -3.22
N VAL A 57 -8.90 -1.47 -2.85
CA VAL A 57 -7.67 -1.25 -3.62
C VAL A 57 -6.61 -2.15 -3.00
N VAL A 58 -6.05 -3.06 -3.79
CA VAL A 58 -5.07 -4.02 -3.32
C VAL A 58 -3.72 -3.67 -3.92
N VAL A 59 -2.75 -3.40 -3.05
CA VAL A 59 -1.37 -3.10 -3.43
C VAL A 59 -0.49 -4.24 -2.97
N THR A 60 0.17 -4.93 -3.89
CA THR A 60 1.12 -6.01 -3.60
C THR A 60 2.54 -5.47 -3.58
N ARG A 61 3.42 -6.19 -2.87
CA ARG A 61 4.83 -5.82 -2.75
C ARG A 61 5.52 -5.63 -4.11
N GLU A 62 5.24 -6.50 -5.07
CA GLU A 62 5.76 -6.40 -6.44
C GLU A 62 5.43 -5.04 -7.11
N MET A 63 4.23 -4.49 -6.89
CA MET A 63 3.84 -3.18 -7.42
C MET A 63 4.62 -2.03 -6.76
N VAL A 64 4.99 -2.22 -5.49
CA VAL A 64 5.79 -1.25 -4.74
C VAL A 64 7.27 -1.33 -5.14
N GLU A 65 7.79 -2.54 -5.36
CA GLU A 65 9.16 -2.78 -5.81
C GLU A 65 9.37 -2.30 -7.25
N ASP A 66 8.39 -2.50 -8.14
CA ASP A 66 8.42 -2.00 -9.52
C ASP A 66 8.42 -0.47 -9.57
N ALA A 67 7.53 0.18 -8.80
CA ALA A 67 7.58 1.64 -8.64
C ALA A 67 8.85 2.12 -7.92
N GLY A 68 9.50 1.22 -7.17
CA GLY A 68 10.72 1.39 -6.37
C GLY A 68 12.00 1.52 -7.19
N LYS A 69 12.05 0.90 -8.37
CA LYS A 69 13.15 0.98 -9.33
C LYS A 69 13.29 2.36 -9.97
#